data_AF-A0A3Q4GX70-F1
#
_entry.id   AF-A0A3Q4GX70-F1
#
_cell.length_a   1.000
_cell.length_b   1.000
_cell.length_c   1.000
_cell.angle_alpha   90.00
_cell.angle_beta   90.00
_cell.angle_gamma   90.00
#
_symmetry.space_group_name_H-M   'P 1'
#
loop_
_entity.id
_entity.type
_entity.pdbx_description
1 polymer ?
#
loop_
_entity_poly.entity_id
_entity_poly.type
_entity_poly.pdbx_seq_one_letter_code
_entity_poly.pdbx_strand_id
1 'polypeptide(L)'
;MATKRPQDECSSTDKKKKKKSEKESREEPVELCAAVEDDQVKRAVTEAWSRKTTYSHGDLELDCQPFPHCIFRNFISSQAFAENLKKELLELNFHEKSNDLYKFKQSDDLKKRTEPHIAGLRAALFGRFRSWLGEVLGVELEPTVDISCAKYEYTDVLLCHDDELEGRRVAFILYLVPPWQSSDGGTLDLYTTDSYLQPQSIVKSLVPSWNTLVLFEVSPVSFHQVSEVLSQDKCRLSLSGWFHGPSLERPPRHTVAPVQRNPHLPRDETVLLEWINPIYLDISYQEQIQEDFEDSSEIQLKGFLKEEKFKEVSEALRLSQIEWKKKGPPNKKCYEAAALDSLPQCVSACWELLHSEAFFLLLSNFTGLRLHYLCPADDEENGDEEKDKKQQDDGEATGSSNEPSSADASREKEPSTPLCCGEVRRWSHGGYTLLHDGEAARAEYALDLVLPFGCAGWQSEFGGFTCYVANEEDEELLTVYPEDNSLALVYRDKETLKFVKHVNHKSTSEPDGSSTCREFYDFSFVYYE
;
A
#
# COMPACT_ATOMS: atom_id res chain seq x y z
N MET A 1 44.24 58.07 56.54
CA MET A 1 44.95 56.82 56.22
C MET A 1 44.79 56.59 54.71
N ALA A 2 45.52 57.36 53.91
CA ALA A 2 46.80 57.04 53.26
C ALA A 2 46.60 56.14 52.02
N THR A 3 46.87 56.51 50.76
CA THR A 3 47.27 57.78 50.11
C THR A 3 47.22 57.59 48.57
N LYS A 4 46.91 58.67 47.83
CA LYS A 4 47.36 59.05 46.46
C LYS A 4 46.73 58.42 45.18
N ARG A 5 46.12 59.33 44.38
CA ARG A 5 45.93 59.36 42.89
C ARG A 5 47.31 59.45 42.16
N PRO A 6 47.48 59.58 40.81
CA PRO A 6 46.54 59.77 39.66
C PRO A 6 46.89 59.03 38.33
N GLN A 7 46.11 59.36 37.27
CA GLN A 7 46.22 59.17 35.80
C GLN A 7 47.56 58.74 35.18
N ASP A 8 47.50 57.96 34.08
CA ASP A 8 48.27 58.25 32.86
C ASP A 8 47.73 57.58 31.58
N GLU A 9 48.02 58.23 30.45
CA GLU A 9 47.62 57.96 29.07
C GLU A 9 48.38 56.80 28.38
N CYS A 10 47.83 56.42 27.21
CA CYS A 10 48.54 56.17 25.95
C CYS A 10 48.89 54.72 25.51
N SER A 11 48.33 54.41 24.33
CA SER A 11 48.89 53.65 23.19
C SER A 11 48.84 52.11 23.13
N SER A 12 48.08 51.69 22.12
CA SER A 12 48.28 50.60 21.14
C SER A 12 48.83 49.26 21.60
N THR A 13 48.10 48.18 21.29
CA THR A 13 48.65 47.06 20.51
C THR A 13 47.55 46.13 19.99
N ASP A 14 47.62 45.90 18.68
CA ASP A 14 47.17 44.75 17.90
C ASP A 14 46.32 43.66 18.57
N LYS A 15 45.06 43.53 18.10
CA LYS A 15 44.38 42.22 18.05
C LYS A 15 43.69 42.01 16.71
N LYS A 16 44.44 41.33 15.83
CA LYS A 16 44.02 40.44 14.72
C LYS A 16 42.51 40.31 14.50
N LYS A 17 42.05 40.84 13.37
CA LYS A 17 40.82 40.42 12.68
C LYS A 17 40.85 38.91 12.45
N LYS A 18 40.08 38.14 13.23
CA LYS A 18 39.58 36.82 12.81
C LYS A 18 38.47 37.07 11.79
N LYS A 19 38.81 36.99 10.50
CA LYS A 19 37.82 36.80 9.43
C LYS A 19 37.15 35.44 9.68
N LYS A 20 35.95 35.45 10.26
CA LYS A 20 35.01 34.34 10.18
C LYS A 20 34.42 34.46 8.77
N SER A 21 34.79 33.55 7.86
CA SER A 21 34.11 33.43 6.58
C SER A 21 32.73 32.83 6.85
N GLU A 22 31.73 33.68 7.03
CA GLU A 22 30.35 33.30 6.76
C GLU A 22 30.29 32.98 5.27
N LYS A 23 30.25 31.68 4.96
CA LYS A 23 29.95 31.19 3.61
C LYS A 23 28.45 31.36 3.47
N GLU A 24 28.00 32.59 3.18
CA GLU A 24 26.63 32.81 2.69
C GLU A 24 26.45 31.88 1.50
N SER A 25 25.56 30.89 1.62
CA SER A 25 25.15 30.01 0.53
C SER A 25 24.41 30.89 -0.48
N ARG A 26 25.13 31.44 -1.44
CA ARG A 26 24.54 32.14 -2.58
C ARG A 26 23.78 31.09 -3.40
N GLU A 27 22.49 31.27 -3.56
CA GLU A 27 21.66 30.49 -4.49
C GLU A 27 22.30 30.60 -5.89
N GLU A 28 22.54 29.45 -6.53
CA GLU A 28 23.06 29.45 -7.90
C GLU A 28 21.87 29.66 -8.86
N PRO A 29 21.87 30.71 -9.68
CA PRO A 29 20.77 30.94 -10.61
C PRO A 29 20.73 29.85 -11.66
N VAL A 30 19.55 29.26 -11.87
CA VAL A 30 19.31 28.28 -12.93
C VAL A 30 18.52 28.93 -14.06
N GLU A 31 18.71 28.47 -15.28
CA GLU A 31 17.90 28.80 -16.45
C GLU A 31 17.12 27.54 -16.87
N LEU A 32 15.80 27.69 -17.11
CA LEU A 32 14.96 26.61 -17.63
C LEU A 32 15.01 26.62 -19.16
N CYS A 33 14.48 25.57 -19.77
CA CYS A 33 14.41 25.44 -21.22
C CYS A 33 13.63 26.61 -21.87
N ALA A 34 14.02 26.95 -23.09
CA ALA A 34 13.49 28.11 -23.82
C ALA A 34 11.96 28.07 -24.02
N ALA A 35 11.36 26.88 -24.03
CA ALA A 35 9.91 26.70 -24.16
C ALA A 35 9.11 27.37 -23.02
N VAL A 36 9.70 27.53 -21.83
CA VAL A 36 9.07 28.20 -20.69
C VAL A 36 9.08 29.73 -20.85
N GLU A 37 10.05 30.28 -21.58
CA GLU A 37 10.22 31.72 -21.78
C GLU A 37 9.55 32.24 -23.06
N ASP A 38 9.13 31.36 -23.96
CA ASP A 38 8.47 31.71 -25.21
C ASP A 38 6.94 31.91 -25.02
N ASP A 39 6.49 33.16 -25.12
CA ASP A 39 5.07 33.54 -25.00
C ASP A 39 4.15 32.97 -26.09
N GLN A 40 4.68 32.60 -27.27
CA GLN A 40 3.90 31.92 -28.30
C GLN A 40 3.71 30.45 -27.91
N VAL A 41 4.78 29.80 -27.45
CA VAL A 41 4.72 28.41 -26.96
C VAL A 41 3.78 28.32 -25.77
N LYS A 42 3.90 29.21 -24.78
CA LYS A 42 2.98 29.26 -23.62
C LYS A 42 1.52 29.34 -24.06
N ARG A 43 1.18 30.28 -24.95
CA ARG A 43 -0.20 30.43 -25.48
C ARG A 43 -0.70 29.18 -26.19
N ALA A 44 0.15 28.55 -27.00
CA ALA A 44 -0.21 27.32 -27.71
C ALA A 44 -0.44 26.15 -26.74
N VAL A 45 0.39 26.02 -25.70
CA VAL A 45 0.23 25.01 -24.65
C VAL A 45 -1.03 25.26 -23.84
N THR A 46 -1.33 26.51 -23.45
CA THR A 46 -2.59 26.88 -22.78
C THR A 46 -3.81 26.47 -23.61
N GLU A 47 -3.82 26.79 -24.91
CA GLU A 47 -4.92 26.43 -25.80
C GLU A 47 -5.05 24.90 -25.94
N ALA A 48 -3.94 24.21 -26.14
CA ALA A 48 -3.92 22.76 -26.29
C ALA A 48 -4.38 22.04 -25.02
N TRP A 49 -3.96 22.51 -23.85
CA TRP A 49 -4.39 22.00 -22.54
C TRP A 49 -5.89 22.17 -22.36
N SER A 50 -6.41 23.37 -22.60
CA SER A 50 -7.83 23.68 -22.49
C SER A 50 -8.69 22.83 -23.43
N ARG A 51 -8.23 22.63 -24.67
CA ARG A 51 -8.93 21.83 -25.68
C ARG A 51 -8.70 20.31 -25.54
N LYS A 52 -7.84 19.89 -24.61
CA LYS A 52 -7.37 18.50 -24.44
C LYS A 52 -6.81 17.90 -25.73
N THR A 53 -6.01 18.67 -26.45
CA THR A 53 -5.35 18.27 -27.70
C THR A 53 -3.85 18.11 -27.49
N THR A 54 -3.22 17.24 -28.27
CA THR A 54 -1.77 17.07 -28.27
C THR A 54 -1.07 18.30 -28.84
N TYR A 55 0.07 18.68 -28.27
CA TYR A 55 0.92 19.75 -28.79
C TYR A 55 2.39 19.39 -28.60
N SER A 56 3.24 19.70 -29.57
CA SER A 56 4.68 19.45 -29.48
C SER A 56 5.46 20.61 -30.08
N HIS A 57 6.49 21.06 -29.38
CA HIS A 57 7.38 22.12 -29.84
C HIS A 57 8.78 21.96 -29.25
N GLY A 58 9.76 21.64 -30.10
CA GLY A 58 11.13 21.36 -29.66
C GLY A 58 11.16 20.24 -28.64
N ASP A 59 11.64 20.55 -27.43
CA ASP A 59 11.75 19.61 -26.31
C ASP A 59 10.48 19.50 -25.44
N LEU A 60 9.43 20.27 -25.74
CA LEU A 60 8.15 20.24 -25.04
C LEU A 60 7.14 19.36 -25.79
N GLU A 61 6.48 18.45 -25.06
CA GLU A 61 5.41 17.60 -25.56
C GLU A 61 4.26 17.53 -24.56
N LEU A 62 3.07 17.97 -24.96
CA LEU A 62 1.82 17.82 -24.24
C LEU A 62 0.98 16.74 -24.91
N ASP A 63 0.57 15.75 -24.15
CA ASP A 63 -0.45 14.79 -24.53
C ASP A 63 -1.56 14.76 -23.48
N CYS A 64 -2.78 14.47 -23.90
CA CYS A 64 -3.97 14.43 -23.06
C CYS A 64 -4.54 13.03 -22.88
N GLN A 65 -3.87 12.00 -23.37
CA GLN A 65 -4.26 10.60 -23.23
C GLN A 65 -3.22 9.81 -22.40
N PRO A 66 -3.61 9.08 -21.33
CA PRO A 66 -4.99 8.89 -20.83
C PRO A 66 -5.55 10.10 -20.05
N PHE A 67 -4.67 11.01 -19.62
CA PHE A 67 -5.00 12.30 -19.01
C PHE A 67 -3.93 13.35 -19.39
N PRO A 68 -4.18 14.66 -19.19
CA PRO A 68 -3.21 15.71 -19.48
C PRO A 68 -1.87 15.53 -18.75
N HIS A 69 -0.81 15.36 -19.52
CA HIS A 69 0.57 15.30 -19.04
C HIS A 69 1.52 15.95 -20.04
N CYS A 70 2.51 16.65 -19.53
CA CYS A 70 3.50 17.38 -20.31
C CYS A 70 4.91 16.87 -19.99
N ILE A 71 5.74 16.79 -21.02
CA ILE A 71 7.13 16.32 -20.97
C ILE A 71 8.02 17.44 -21.48
N PHE A 72 8.98 17.87 -20.67
CA PHE A 72 10.03 18.81 -21.04
C PHE A 72 11.36 18.08 -21.02
N ARG A 73 11.92 17.83 -22.20
CA ARG A 73 13.29 17.33 -22.34
C ARG A 73 14.27 18.49 -22.14
N ASN A 74 15.48 18.19 -21.65
CA ASN A 74 16.50 19.20 -21.38
C ASN A 74 15.98 20.38 -20.53
N PHE A 75 15.21 20.07 -19.47
CA PHE A 75 14.46 21.07 -18.71
C PHE A 75 15.35 22.15 -18.07
N ILE A 76 16.51 21.76 -17.55
CA ILE A 76 17.56 22.68 -17.07
C ILE A 76 18.51 22.97 -18.23
N SER A 77 18.66 24.24 -18.61
CA SER A 77 19.47 24.63 -19.77
C SER A 77 20.97 24.41 -19.58
N SER A 78 21.48 24.58 -18.36
CA SER A 78 22.89 24.39 -18.03
C SER A 78 23.18 22.93 -17.62
N GLN A 79 23.90 22.21 -18.47
CA GLN A 79 24.37 20.86 -18.16
C GLN A 79 25.23 20.82 -16.87
N ALA A 80 26.09 21.83 -16.68
CA ALA A 80 26.92 21.93 -15.47
C ALA A 80 26.06 22.11 -14.20
N PHE A 81 24.97 22.87 -14.28
CA PHE A 81 24.03 23.01 -13.16
C PHE A 81 23.37 21.67 -12.84
N ALA A 82 22.86 20.95 -13.85
CA ALA A 82 22.20 19.65 -13.66
C ALA A 82 23.14 18.59 -13.07
N GLU A 83 24.40 18.57 -13.49
CA GLU A 83 25.43 17.67 -12.95
C GLU A 83 25.76 17.98 -11.49
N ASN A 84 25.95 19.27 -11.15
CA ASN A 84 26.21 19.68 -9.77
C ASN A 84 24.98 19.47 -8.86
N LEU A 85 23.77 19.71 -9.38
CA LEU A 85 22.53 19.37 -8.67
C LEU A 85 22.49 17.88 -8.33
N LYS A 86 22.73 17.00 -9.32
CA LYS A 86 22.80 15.56 -9.06
C LYS A 86 23.85 15.23 -7.99
N LYS A 87 25.01 15.88 -8.02
CA LYS A 87 26.05 15.68 -7.01
C LYS A 87 25.55 16.04 -5.60
N GLU A 88 24.96 17.22 -5.42
CA GLU A 88 24.36 17.65 -4.15
C GLU A 88 23.28 16.67 -3.67
N LEU A 89 22.40 16.23 -4.57
CA LEU A 89 21.33 15.28 -4.23
C LEU A 89 21.86 13.91 -3.81
N LEU A 90 22.95 13.43 -4.41
CA LEU A 90 23.56 12.15 -4.05
C LEU A 90 24.25 12.20 -2.68
N GLU A 91 24.65 13.38 -2.21
CA GLU A 91 25.25 13.62 -0.89
C GLU A 91 24.20 13.70 0.24
N LEU A 92 22.90 13.72 -0.08
CA LEU A 92 21.83 13.71 0.92
C LEU A 92 21.73 12.35 1.62
N ASN A 93 21.17 12.37 2.84
CA ASN A 93 20.72 11.17 3.52
C ASN A 93 19.43 10.67 2.87
N PHE A 94 19.34 9.35 2.70
CA PHE A 94 18.15 8.68 2.20
C PHE A 94 17.67 7.64 3.20
N HIS A 95 16.37 7.58 3.37
CA HIS A 95 15.67 6.67 4.27
C HIS A 95 14.85 5.70 3.44
N GLU A 96 14.90 4.42 3.80
CA GLU A 96 14.04 3.41 3.19
C GLU A 96 12.59 3.71 3.55
N LYS A 97 11.71 3.67 2.54
CA LYS A 97 10.27 3.80 2.69
C LYS A 97 9.64 2.56 2.06
N SER A 98 8.87 1.84 2.85
CA SER A 98 8.19 0.63 2.41
C SER A 98 6.83 0.52 3.11
N ASN A 99 5.78 0.36 2.32
CA ASN A 99 4.44 -0.01 2.77
C ASN A 99 3.80 -0.93 1.71
N ASP A 100 2.50 -1.15 1.72
CA ASP A 100 1.79 -1.90 0.69
C ASP A 100 2.01 -1.31 -0.73
N LEU A 101 1.94 0.02 -0.87
CA LEU A 101 1.96 0.74 -2.13
C LEU A 101 3.36 0.85 -2.76
N TYR A 102 4.41 0.96 -1.94
CA TYR A 102 5.74 1.26 -2.45
C TYR A 102 6.87 0.59 -1.69
N LYS A 103 8.04 0.59 -2.34
CA LYS A 103 9.35 0.35 -1.73
C LYS A 103 10.38 1.17 -2.51
N PHE A 104 11.01 2.13 -1.86
CA PHE A 104 12.11 2.94 -2.43
C PHE A 104 12.85 3.70 -1.33
N LYS A 105 13.84 4.51 -1.69
CA LYS A 105 14.55 5.39 -0.75
C LYS A 105 14.21 6.85 -1.00
N GLN A 106 13.87 7.61 0.03
CA GLN A 106 13.54 9.03 -0.06
C GLN A 106 14.49 9.88 0.79
N SER A 107 14.87 11.06 0.32
CA SER A 107 15.57 12.04 1.14
C SER A 107 14.63 12.72 2.13
N ASP A 108 15.20 13.48 3.07
CA ASP A 108 14.44 14.52 3.76
C ASP A 108 13.80 15.50 2.75
N ASP A 109 12.74 16.19 3.18
CA ASP A 109 12.14 17.31 2.44
C ASP A 109 13.19 18.37 2.08
N LEU A 110 13.18 18.83 0.82
CA LEU A 110 14.15 19.78 0.30
C LEU A 110 13.73 21.24 0.51
N LYS A 111 12.58 21.49 1.14
CA LYS A 111 12.06 22.84 1.41
C LYS A 111 13.05 23.78 2.10
N LYS A 112 13.79 23.27 3.09
CA LYS A 112 14.72 24.05 3.93
C LYS A 112 16.20 23.85 3.58
N ARG A 113 16.50 23.06 2.54
CA ARG A 113 17.87 22.78 2.09
C ARG A 113 18.53 24.04 1.52
N THR A 114 19.81 24.25 1.80
CA THR A 114 20.55 25.49 1.50
C THR A 114 21.71 25.28 0.52
N GLU A 115 21.94 24.04 0.11
CA GLU A 115 22.85 23.67 -0.95
C GLU A 115 22.49 24.46 -2.23
N PRO A 116 23.47 25.10 -2.90
CA PRO A 116 23.21 26.18 -3.85
C PRO A 116 22.43 25.74 -5.09
N HIS A 117 22.63 24.52 -5.60
CA HIS A 117 21.90 24.04 -6.78
C HIS A 117 20.50 23.53 -6.39
N ILE A 118 20.34 22.90 -5.22
CA ILE A 118 19.02 22.54 -4.68
C ILE A 118 18.19 23.82 -4.46
N ALA A 119 18.77 24.84 -3.82
CA ALA A 119 18.10 26.11 -3.57
C ALA A 119 17.74 26.84 -4.87
N GLY A 120 18.67 26.88 -5.83
CA GLY A 120 18.44 27.47 -7.15
C GLY A 120 17.31 26.80 -7.93
N LEU A 121 17.28 25.46 -7.95
CA LEU A 121 16.20 24.72 -8.60
C LEU A 121 14.86 24.96 -7.91
N ARG A 122 14.81 24.94 -6.57
CA ARG A 122 13.60 25.23 -5.80
C ARG A 122 13.05 26.62 -6.14
N ALA A 123 13.91 27.63 -6.17
CA ALA A 123 13.51 29.00 -6.52
C ALA A 123 12.96 29.08 -7.95
N ALA A 124 13.54 28.37 -8.91
CA ALA A 124 13.03 28.34 -10.28
C ALA A 124 11.70 27.58 -10.42
N LEU A 125 11.56 26.41 -9.80
CA LEU A 125 10.34 25.59 -9.85
C LEU A 125 9.16 26.30 -9.19
N PHE A 126 9.30 26.69 -7.92
CA PHE A 126 8.19 27.27 -7.14
C PHE A 126 8.06 28.79 -7.30
N GLY A 127 8.99 29.43 -8.03
CA GLY A 127 8.91 30.81 -8.47
C GLY A 127 8.40 30.92 -9.91
N ARG A 128 9.31 31.08 -10.86
CA ARG A 128 8.97 31.39 -12.27
C ARG A 128 8.15 30.28 -12.94
N PHE A 129 8.48 29.01 -12.71
CA PHE A 129 7.82 27.91 -13.40
C PHE A 129 6.40 27.68 -12.86
N ARG A 130 6.21 27.79 -11.54
CA ARG A 130 4.87 27.80 -10.93
C ARG A 130 3.98 28.89 -11.53
N SER A 131 4.49 30.12 -11.69
CA SER A 131 3.71 31.20 -12.32
C SER A 131 3.33 30.86 -13.76
N TRP A 132 4.30 30.37 -14.56
CA TRP A 132 4.05 29.91 -15.93
C TRP A 132 2.97 28.82 -15.98
N LEU A 133 3.05 27.84 -15.07
CA LEU A 133 2.12 26.72 -15.00
C LEU A 133 0.72 27.17 -14.57
N GLY A 134 0.61 28.11 -13.62
CA GLY A 134 -0.67 28.70 -13.23
C GLY A 134 -1.36 29.43 -14.39
N GLU A 135 -0.60 30.13 -15.23
CA GLU A 135 -1.12 30.75 -16.45
C GLU A 135 -1.58 29.72 -17.49
N VAL A 136 -0.85 28.61 -17.65
CA VAL A 136 -1.22 27.52 -18.57
C VAL A 136 -2.52 26.84 -18.15
N LEU A 137 -2.69 26.60 -16.86
CA LEU A 137 -3.86 25.94 -16.29
C LEU A 137 -5.05 26.88 -16.07
N GLY A 138 -4.81 28.20 -16.06
CA GLY A 138 -5.82 29.19 -15.68
C GLY A 138 -6.22 29.10 -14.21
N VAL A 139 -5.32 28.64 -13.33
CA VAL A 139 -5.55 28.49 -11.88
C VAL A 139 -4.40 29.13 -11.10
N GLU A 140 -4.71 29.74 -9.97
CA GLU A 140 -3.68 30.23 -9.06
C GLU A 140 -3.10 29.05 -8.25
N LEU A 141 -1.81 28.80 -8.45
CA LEU A 141 -1.06 27.80 -7.69
C LEU A 141 -0.41 28.46 -6.47
N GLU A 142 -0.43 27.77 -5.34
CA GLU A 142 0.15 28.23 -4.08
C GLU A 142 1.69 28.25 -4.12
N PRO A 143 2.36 29.16 -3.38
CA PRO A 143 3.81 29.18 -3.27
C PRO A 143 4.39 28.06 -2.38
N THR A 144 3.56 27.13 -1.93
CA THR A 144 3.93 25.98 -1.10
C THR A 144 5.01 25.17 -1.81
N VAL A 145 6.16 25.03 -1.14
CA VAL A 145 7.25 24.18 -1.59
C VAL A 145 7.03 22.77 -1.06
N ASP A 146 6.84 21.84 -1.98
CA ASP A 146 6.66 20.40 -1.73
C ASP A 146 7.50 19.62 -2.75
N ILE A 147 8.69 19.20 -2.32
CA ILE A 147 9.66 18.55 -3.20
C ILE A 147 10.60 17.66 -2.38
N SER A 148 10.77 16.43 -2.84
CA SER A 148 11.68 15.44 -2.27
C SER A 148 12.56 14.82 -3.35
N CYS A 149 13.65 14.17 -2.93
CA CYS A 149 14.48 13.36 -3.82
C CYS A 149 14.18 11.88 -3.56
N ALA A 150 13.98 11.10 -4.62
CA ALA A 150 13.75 9.67 -4.55
C ALA A 150 14.83 8.91 -5.32
N LYS A 151 15.24 7.77 -4.76
CA LYS A 151 16.12 6.77 -5.37
C LYS A 151 15.36 5.46 -5.45
N TYR A 152 15.29 4.92 -6.66
CA TYR A 152 14.83 3.55 -6.91
C TYR A 152 16.01 2.74 -7.43
N GLU A 153 16.29 1.63 -6.75
CA GLU A 153 17.30 0.63 -7.07
C GLU A 153 16.60 -0.71 -7.39
N TYR A 154 17.36 -1.76 -7.67
CA TYR A 154 16.80 -3.07 -8.01
C TYR A 154 15.71 -3.50 -7.02
N THR A 155 14.55 -3.91 -7.54
CA THR A 155 13.31 -4.30 -6.84
C THR A 155 12.45 -3.17 -6.27
N ASP A 156 12.91 -1.92 -6.30
CA ASP A 156 12.10 -0.79 -5.86
C ASP A 156 10.97 -0.48 -6.85
N VAL A 157 9.82 -0.09 -6.32
CA VAL A 157 8.55 0.09 -7.05
C VAL A 157 7.66 1.11 -6.33
N LEU A 158 6.77 1.77 -7.08
CA LEU A 158 5.65 2.54 -6.54
C LEU A 158 4.42 2.17 -7.37
N LEU A 159 3.49 1.42 -6.78
CA LEU A 159 2.35 0.81 -7.47
C LEU A 159 1.26 1.84 -7.85
N CYS A 160 0.19 1.36 -8.49
CA CYS A 160 -0.87 2.18 -9.07
C CYS A 160 -1.58 3.06 -8.02
N HIS A 161 -1.46 4.38 -8.15
CA HIS A 161 -2.10 5.42 -7.33
C HIS A 161 -2.43 6.64 -8.19
N ASP A 162 -3.18 7.61 -7.66
CA ASP A 162 -3.65 8.80 -8.39
C ASP A 162 -3.17 10.14 -7.81
N ASP A 163 -2.27 10.09 -6.82
CA ASP A 163 -1.76 11.24 -6.07
C ASP A 163 -2.81 12.04 -5.29
N GLU A 164 -3.97 11.44 -4.97
CA GLU A 164 -5.02 12.06 -4.17
C GLU A 164 -4.52 12.54 -2.79
N LEU A 165 -4.39 13.87 -2.65
CA LEU A 165 -4.27 14.55 -1.36
C LEU A 165 -4.78 15.98 -1.52
N GLU A 166 -5.47 16.50 -0.51
CA GLU A 166 -6.01 17.87 -0.54
C GLU A 166 -4.91 18.91 -0.84
N GLY A 167 -5.20 19.84 -1.73
CA GLY A 167 -4.27 20.90 -2.15
C GLY A 167 -3.33 20.48 -3.30
N ARG A 168 -3.06 19.19 -3.53
CA ARG A 168 -2.23 18.76 -4.67
C ARG A 168 -2.94 19.01 -5.99
N ARG A 169 -2.35 19.84 -6.85
CA ARG A 169 -2.92 20.20 -8.16
C ARG A 169 -2.16 19.62 -9.33
N VAL A 170 -0.84 19.70 -9.30
CA VAL A 170 0.02 19.21 -10.39
C VAL A 170 1.17 18.43 -9.80
N ALA A 171 1.28 17.16 -10.16
CA ALA A 171 2.45 16.35 -9.83
C ALA A 171 3.57 16.64 -10.85
N PHE A 172 4.81 16.64 -10.39
CA PHE A 172 5.97 16.74 -11.27
C PHE A 172 7.08 15.78 -10.86
N ILE A 173 7.84 15.33 -11.85
CA ILE A 173 9.00 14.44 -11.67
C ILE A 173 10.11 14.93 -12.61
N LEU A 174 11.26 15.32 -12.05
CA LEU A 174 12.48 15.66 -12.79
C LEU A 174 13.50 14.52 -12.66
N TYR A 175 13.82 13.88 -13.77
CA TYR A 175 14.73 12.74 -13.83
C TYR A 175 16.20 13.17 -13.97
N LEU A 176 17.08 12.60 -13.13
CA LEU A 176 18.53 12.77 -13.17
C LEU A 176 19.24 11.41 -13.26
N VAL A 177 18.68 10.55 -14.11
CA VAL A 177 19.10 9.15 -14.31
C VAL A 177 20.32 9.03 -15.23
N PRO A 178 21.15 7.98 -15.10
CA PRO A 178 22.11 7.60 -16.16
C PRO A 178 21.37 7.18 -17.45
N PRO A 179 22.07 6.82 -18.55
CA PRO A 179 21.42 6.23 -19.71
C PRO A 179 20.48 5.08 -19.32
N TRP A 180 19.20 5.24 -19.65
CA TRP A 180 18.10 4.37 -19.21
C TRP A 180 17.31 3.87 -20.42
N GLN A 181 16.85 2.63 -20.35
CA GLN A 181 16.07 1.97 -21.38
C GLN A 181 14.87 1.24 -20.76
N SER A 182 13.87 0.89 -21.56
CA SER A 182 12.66 0.22 -21.06
C SER A 182 12.96 -1.09 -20.30
N SER A 183 14.01 -1.83 -20.68
CA SER A 183 14.38 -3.08 -20.01
C SER A 183 15.01 -2.88 -18.62
N ASP A 184 15.41 -1.65 -18.27
CA ASP A 184 15.90 -1.34 -16.92
C ASP A 184 14.75 -1.21 -15.90
N GLY A 185 13.49 -1.21 -16.36
CA GLY A 185 12.32 -0.95 -15.53
C GLY A 185 12.21 0.52 -15.11
N GLY A 186 11.55 0.81 -13.99
CA GLY A 186 11.46 2.18 -13.45
C GLY A 186 10.70 3.19 -14.33
N THR A 187 9.88 2.71 -15.26
CA THR A 187 9.06 3.52 -16.15
C THR A 187 7.94 4.21 -15.38
N LEU A 188 7.55 5.41 -15.80
CA LEU A 188 6.31 6.04 -15.35
C LEU A 188 5.18 5.54 -16.25
N ASP A 189 4.36 4.64 -15.72
CA ASP A 189 3.25 4.03 -16.44
C ASP A 189 1.95 4.79 -16.13
N LEU A 190 1.16 5.10 -17.16
CA LEU A 190 -0.11 5.82 -17.05
C LEU A 190 -1.27 4.90 -17.43
N TYR A 191 -2.30 4.86 -16.58
CA TYR A 191 -3.45 3.98 -16.75
C TYR A 191 -4.63 4.69 -17.41
N THR A 192 -5.40 3.95 -18.21
CA THR A 192 -6.79 4.29 -18.51
C THR A 192 -7.69 4.03 -17.32
N THR A 193 -8.87 4.65 -17.33
CA THR A 193 -9.93 4.38 -16.37
C THR A 193 -11.17 3.78 -17.03
N ASP A 194 -11.93 3.00 -16.28
CA ASP A 194 -13.22 2.45 -16.68
C ASP A 194 -14.38 3.45 -16.41
N SER A 195 -15.62 3.00 -16.64
CA SER A 195 -16.83 3.80 -16.39
C SER A 195 -17.07 4.16 -14.92
N TYR A 196 -16.38 3.49 -14.00
CA TYR A 196 -16.43 3.73 -12.56
C TYR A 196 -15.23 4.52 -12.05
N LEU A 197 -14.42 5.06 -12.97
CA LEU A 197 -13.19 5.81 -12.68
C LEU A 197 -12.16 4.96 -11.91
N GLN A 198 -12.15 3.65 -12.14
CA GLN A 198 -11.11 2.76 -11.62
C GLN A 198 -10.05 2.51 -12.71
N PRO A 199 -8.76 2.36 -12.35
CA PRO A 199 -7.71 2.09 -13.32
C PRO A 199 -7.92 0.71 -13.99
N GLN A 200 -7.65 0.63 -15.28
CA GLN A 200 -7.86 -0.60 -16.07
C GLN A 200 -6.56 -1.15 -16.64
N SER A 201 -5.91 -0.41 -17.53
CA SER A 201 -4.72 -0.88 -18.26
C SER A 201 -3.71 0.23 -18.48
N ILE A 202 -2.43 -0.11 -18.46
CA ILE A 202 -1.34 0.80 -18.85
C ILE A 202 -1.44 1.04 -20.36
N VAL A 203 -1.57 2.31 -20.77
CA VAL A 203 -1.62 2.70 -22.19
C VAL A 203 -0.41 3.53 -22.62
N LYS A 204 0.35 4.04 -21.65
CA LYS A 204 1.58 4.80 -21.91
C LYS A 204 2.60 4.45 -20.83
N SER A 205 3.84 4.23 -21.26
CA SER A 205 4.96 3.91 -20.38
C SER A 205 6.12 4.81 -20.75
N LEU A 206 6.44 5.76 -19.87
CA LEU A 206 7.45 6.79 -20.09
C LEU A 206 8.78 6.32 -19.49
N VAL A 207 9.77 6.11 -20.36
CA VAL A 207 11.13 5.77 -19.94
C VAL A 207 11.79 7.03 -19.37
N PRO A 208 12.29 7.02 -18.11
CA PRO A 208 12.97 8.18 -17.55
C PRO A 208 14.25 8.45 -18.34
N SER A 209 14.59 9.71 -18.55
CA SER A 209 15.84 10.09 -19.21
C SER A 209 16.43 11.33 -18.57
N TRP A 210 17.74 11.52 -18.73
CA TRP A 210 18.47 12.63 -18.12
C TRP A 210 17.81 13.98 -18.38
N ASN A 211 17.68 14.79 -17.33
CA ASN A 211 17.19 16.17 -17.38
C ASN A 211 15.82 16.31 -18.07
N THR A 212 14.93 15.34 -17.82
CA THR A 212 13.56 15.36 -18.33
C THR A 212 12.59 15.58 -17.19
N LEU A 213 11.78 16.63 -17.30
CA LEU A 213 10.66 16.91 -16.41
C LEU A 213 9.38 16.33 -17.02
N VAL A 214 8.64 15.56 -16.25
CA VAL A 214 7.25 15.19 -16.56
C VAL A 214 6.34 15.83 -15.54
N LEU A 215 5.21 16.37 -15.97
CA LEU A 215 4.16 16.88 -15.09
C LEU A 215 2.79 16.44 -15.57
N PHE A 216 1.85 16.30 -14.64
CA PHE A 216 0.46 15.99 -14.96
C PHE A 216 -0.46 16.52 -13.87
N GLU A 217 -1.70 16.79 -14.24
CA GLU A 217 -2.72 17.28 -13.32
C GLU A 217 -3.23 16.15 -12.42
N VAL A 218 -3.25 16.40 -11.11
CA VAL A 218 -3.79 15.48 -10.11
C VAL A 218 -5.32 15.53 -10.22
N SER A 219 -5.92 14.37 -10.53
CA SER A 219 -7.35 14.23 -10.80
C SER A 219 -7.85 12.85 -10.40
N PRO A 220 -9.17 12.62 -10.33
CA PRO A 220 -9.75 11.29 -10.07
C PRO A 220 -9.39 10.20 -11.09
N VAL A 221 -8.69 10.56 -12.18
CA VAL A 221 -8.33 9.63 -13.26
C VAL A 221 -6.83 9.60 -13.56
N SER A 222 -6.00 10.35 -12.81
CA SER A 222 -4.55 10.43 -13.02
C SER A 222 -3.79 9.23 -12.46
N PHE A 223 -4.33 8.02 -12.66
CA PHE A 223 -3.73 6.79 -12.16
C PHE A 223 -2.42 6.49 -12.87
N HIS A 224 -1.37 6.27 -12.09
CA HIS A 224 -0.04 6.00 -12.57
C HIS A 224 0.76 5.15 -11.58
N GLN A 225 1.89 4.61 -12.04
CA GLN A 225 2.84 3.89 -11.20
C GLN A 225 4.28 4.16 -11.67
N VAL A 226 5.26 3.87 -10.80
CA VAL A 226 6.65 3.64 -11.19
C VAL A 226 6.86 2.13 -11.24
N SER A 227 7.02 1.57 -12.44
CA SER A 227 7.27 0.13 -12.59
C SER A 227 8.54 -0.28 -11.85
N GLU A 228 8.61 -1.55 -11.46
CA GLU A 228 9.77 -2.09 -10.74
C GLU A 228 11.07 -1.79 -11.49
N VAL A 229 12.10 -1.35 -10.78
CA VAL A 229 13.45 -1.22 -11.34
C VAL A 229 14.10 -2.60 -11.44
N LEU A 230 14.44 -2.99 -12.66
CA LEU A 230 15.00 -4.31 -13.00
C LEU A 230 16.54 -4.26 -13.14
N SER A 231 17.11 -3.06 -13.31
CA SER A 231 18.57 -2.88 -13.36
C SER A 231 19.20 -3.14 -11.99
N GLN A 232 20.22 -3.99 -11.94
CA GLN A 232 20.95 -4.30 -10.69
C GLN A 232 22.06 -3.30 -10.36
N ASP A 233 22.51 -2.54 -11.36
CA ASP A 233 23.70 -1.70 -11.32
C ASP A 233 23.41 -0.20 -11.48
N LYS A 234 22.16 0.17 -11.82
CA LYS A 234 21.75 1.55 -12.03
C LYS A 234 20.83 2.03 -10.90
N CYS A 235 20.89 3.33 -10.64
CA CYS A 235 20.01 4.01 -9.69
C CYS A 235 19.15 5.03 -10.44
N ARG A 236 17.83 4.89 -10.34
CA ARG A 236 16.86 5.86 -10.85
C ARG A 236 16.70 6.98 -9.83
N LEU A 237 17.41 8.08 -10.06
CA LEU A 237 17.35 9.30 -9.26
C LEU A 237 16.34 10.28 -9.86
N SER A 238 15.41 10.77 -9.04
CA SER A 238 14.46 11.80 -9.43
C SER A 238 14.18 12.78 -8.30
N LEU A 239 13.91 14.03 -8.67
CA LEU A 239 13.19 14.96 -7.82
C LEU A 239 11.71 14.89 -8.14
N SER A 240 10.85 14.79 -7.15
CA SER A 240 9.40 14.77 -7.36
C SER A 240 8.67 15.53 -6.27
N GLY A 241 7.48 16.02 -6.61
CA GLY A 241 6.65 16.77 -5.69
C GLY A 241 5.41 17.30 -6.37
N TRP A 242 4.75 18.25 -5.71
CA TRP A 242 3.48 18.79 -6.17
C TRP A 242 3.48 20.32 -6.14
N PHE A 243 2.86 20.92 -7.16
CA PHE A 243 2.36 22.29 -7.06
C PHE A 243 0.98 22.25 -6.43
N HIS A 244 0.82 23.05 -5.37
CA HIS A 244 -0.42 23.12 -4.61
C HIS A 244 -1.38 24.17 -5.20
N GLY A 245 -2.67 24.00 -4.99
CA GLY A 245 -3.72 24.91 -5.46
C GLY A 245 -5.12 24.36 -5.16
N PRO A 246 -6.18 24.99 -5.69
CA PRO A 246 -7.55 24.52 -5.49
C PRO A 246 -7.74 23.06 -5.94
N SER A 247 -8.18 22.22 -5.00
CA SER A 247 -8.50 20.82 -5.25
C SER A 247 -9.58 20.68 -6.33
N LEU A 248 -9.47 19.65 -7.18
CA LEU A 248 -10.57 19.26 -8.06
C LEU A 248 -11.71 18.65 -7.26
N GLU A 249 -12.95 18.94 -7.68
CA GLU A 249 -14.10 18.18 -7.19
C GLU A 249 -13.93 16.72 -7.57
N ARG A 250 -14.05 15.85 -6.57
CA ARG A 250 -13.97 14.40 -6.76
C ARG A 250 -15.36 13.78 -6.67
N PRO A 251 -15.71 12.89 -7.60
CA PRO A 251 -16.98 12.17 -7.52
C PRO A 251 -16.96 11.22 -6.32
N PRO A 252 -18.14 10.83 -5.80
CA PRO A 252 -18.24 9.81 -4.77
C PRO A 252 -17.52 8.53 -5.22
N ARG A 253 -16.73 7.97 -4.31
CA ARG A 253 -15.97 6.75 -4.61
C ARG A 253 -16.92 5.60 -4.94
N HIS A 254 -16.55 4.82 -5.95
CA HIS A 254 -17.31 3.64 -6.34
C HIS A 254 -17.26 2.59 -5.23
N THR A 255 -18.43 2.17 -4.75
CA THR A 255 -18.59 1.10 -3.78
C THR A 255 -18.59 -0.25 -4.49
N VAL A 256 -17.56 -1.06 -4.25
CA VAL A 256 -17.49 -2.42 -4.78
C VAL A 256 -18.57 -3.27 -4.11
N ALA A 257 -19.22 -4.16 -4.86
CA ALA A 257 -20.15 -5.12 -4.29
C ALA A 257 -19.45 -6.00 -3.23
N PRO A 258 -20.09 -6.31 -2.09
CA PRO A 258 -19.55 -7.25 -1.12
C PRO A 258 -19.25 -8.59 -1.76
N VAL A 259 -18.20 -9.26 -1.30
CA VAL A 259 -17.91 -10.64 -1.69
C VAL A 259 -19.04 -11.53 -1.21
N GLN A 260 -19.53 -12.42 -2.07
CA GLN A 260 -20.56 -13.39 -1.68
C GLN A 260 -19.99 -14.34 -0.63
N ARG A 261 -20.68 -14.42 0.51
CA ARG A 261 -20.37 -15.34 1.61
C ARG A 261 -21.35 -16.52 1.58
N ASN A 262 -20.88 -17.70 1.95
CA ASN A 262 -21.67 -18.92 1.93
C ASN A 262 -21.56 -19.64 3.28
N PRO A 263 -22.62 -20.32 3.75
CA PRO A 263 -22.54 -21.20 4.91
C PRO A 263 -21.68 -22.43 4.59
N HIS A 264 -21.32 -23.19 5.63
CA HIS A 264 -20.58 -24.43 5.46
C HIS A 264 -21.28 -25.45 4.54
N LEU A 265 -20.50 -26.33 3.92
CA LEU A 265 -21.01 -27.50 3.20
C LEU A 265 -21.26 -28.65 4.19
N PRO A 266 -22.38 -29.37 4.09
CA PRO A 266 -22.73 -30.44 5.03
C PRO A 266 -21.85 -31.68 4.77
N ARG A 267 -20.65 -31.69 5.35
CA ARG A 267 -19.68 -32.79 5.33
C ARG A 267 -19.27 -33.10 6.76
N ASP A 268 -19.28 -34.38 7.10
CA ASP A 268 -18.96 -34.86 8.45
C ASP A 268 -17.44 -34.97 8.70
N GLU A 269 -17.07 -35.40 9.90
CA GLU A 269 -15.68 -35.56 10.38
C GLU A 269 -14.81 -36.47 9.51
N THR A 270 -15.38 -37.31 8.63
CA THR A 270 -14.60 -38.20 7.78
C THR A 270 -13.66 -37.44 6.84
N VAL A 271 -14.06 -36.22 6.43
CA VAL A 271 -13.19 -35.34 5.63
C VAL A 271 -11.96 -34.88 6.42
N LEU A 272 -12.10 -34.62 7.72
CA LEU A 272 -10.98 -34.24 8.57
C LEU A 272 -10.02 -35.42 8.73
N LEU A 273 -10.56 -36.61 9.01
CA LEU A 273 -9.79 -37.84 9.16
C LEU A 273 -9.06 -38.23 7.89
N GLU A 274 -9.56 -37.86 6.71
CA GLU A 274 -8.89 -38.12 5.44
C GLU A 274 -7.73 -37.14 5.21
N TRP A 275 -7.90 -35.86 5.51
CA TRP A 275 -7.03 -34.78 5.04
C TRP A 275 -6.06 -34.21 6.08
N ILE A 276 -6.49 -34.08 7.32
CA ILE A 276 -5.77 -33.34 8.36
C ILE A 276 -4.73 -34.25 9.02
N ASN A 277 -3.58 -33.68 9.35
CA ASN A 277 -2.56 -34.37 10.13
C ASN A 277 -3.15 -34.72 11.52
N PRO A 278 -3.13 -36.01 11.93
CA PRO A 278 -3.83 -36.46 13.14
C PRO A 278 -3.46 -35.73 14.44
N ILE A 279 -2.28 -35.10 14.52
CA ILE A 279 -1.90 -34.29 15.69
C ILE A 279 -2.90 -33.16 15.96
N TYR A 280 -3.45 -32.55 14.90
CA TYR A 280 -4.42 -31.45 14.99
C TYR A 280 -5.85 -31.91 15.28
N LEU A 281 -6.09 -33.23 15.32
CA LEU A 281 -7.36 -33.83 15.69
C LEU A 281 -7.34 -34.34 17.14
N ASP A 282 -6.20 -34.27 17.82
CA ASP A 282 -6.10 -34.57 19.24
C ASP A 282 -6.69 -33.42 20.06
N ILE A 283 -7.60 -33.75 20.98
CA ILE A 283 -8.35 -32.76 21.77
C ILE A 283 -7.41 -31.97 22.70
N SER A 284 -6.43 -32.63 23.34
CA SER A 284 -5.51 -31.92 24.23
C SER A 284 -4.59 -30.97 23.47
N TYR A 285 -4.27 -31.30 22.22
CA TYR A 285 -3.52 -30.40 21.36
C TYR A 285 -4.36 -29.25 20.80
N GLN A 286 -5.65 -29.48 20.54
CA GLN A 286 -6.60 -28.41 20.20
C GLN A 286 -6.74 -27.40 21.34
N GLU A 287 -6.83 -27.86 22.59
CA GLU A 287 -6.87 -26.98 23.78
C GLU A 287 -5.63 -26.09 23.85
N GLN A 288 -4.43 -26.64 23.65
CA GLN A 288 -3.20 -25.83 23.62
C GLN A 288 -3.18 -24.82 22.46
N ILE A 289 -3.65 -25.22 21.28
CA ILE A 289 -3.75 -24.33 20.12
C ILE A 289 -4.69 -23.17 20.43
N GLN A 290 -5.82 -23.45 21.09
CA GLN A 290 -6.78 -22.43 21.49
C GLN A 290 -6.17 -21.46 22.49
N GLU A 291 -5.47 -21.94 23.52
CA GLU A 291 -4.77 -21.07 24.48
C GLU A 291 -3.75 -20.15 23.78
N ASP A 292 -2.91 -20.71 22.91
CA ASP A 292 -1.90 -19.95 22.16
C ASP A 292 -2.56 -18.89 21.23
N PHE A 293 -3.70 -19.24 20.63
CA PHE A 293 -4.45 -18.36 19.74
C PHE A 293 -5.18 -17.26 20.52
N GLU A 294 -5.76 -17.53 21.68
CA GLU A 294 -6.41 -16.52 22.53
C GLU A 294 -5.41 -15.46 23.02
N ASP A 295 -4.16 -15.88 23.31
CA ASP A 295 -3.09 -14.99 23.77
C ASP A 295 -2.60 -14.02 22.68
N SER A 296 -2.60 -14.44 21.41
CA SER A 296 -1.92 -13.71 20.32
C SER A 296 -2.83 -13.34 19.13
N SER A 297 -4.04 -13.88 19.07
CA SER A 297 -4.99 -13.78 17.95
C SER A 297 -4.43 -14.26 16.60
N GLU A 298 -3.36 -15.04 16.63
CA GLU A 298 -2.71 -15.62 15.46
C GLU A 298 -2.10 -16.99 15.79
N ILE A 299 -2.06 -17.89 14.81
CA ILE A 299 -1.26 -19.11 14.95
C ILE A 299 -0.84 -19.65 13.58
N GLN A 300 0.32 -20.32 13.54
CA GLN A 300 0.84 -20.98 12.36
C GLN A 300 1.09 -22.49 12.59
N LEU A 301 0.25 -23.33 11.97
CA LEU A 301 0.24 -24.79 12.13
C LEU A 301 0.98 -25.49 10.98
N LYS A 302 2.19 -25.99 11.24
CA LYS A 302 3.06 -26.60 10.23
C LYS A 302 2.73 -28.06 9.94
N GLY A 303 2.78 -28.45 8.67
CA GLY A 303 2.46 -29.82 8.28
C GLY A 303 0.98 -30.12 8.50
N PHE A 304 0.11 -29.15 8.20
CA PHE A 304 -1.31 -29.17 8.54
C PHE A 304 -2.07 -30.29 7.82
N LEU A 305 -1.87 -30.41 6.51
CA LEU A 305 -2.38 -31.53 5.74
C LEU A 305 -1.45 -32.73 5.88
N LYS A 306 -2.01 -33.93 5.77
CA LYS A 306 -1.21 -35.14 5.61
C LYS A 306 -0.31 -35.03 4.37
N GLU A 307 0.91 -35.56 4.48
CA GLU A 307 1.96 -35.38 3.49
C GLU A 307 1.55 -35.87 2.09
N GLU A 308 0.82 -36.99 2.01
CA GLU A 308 0.31 -37.53 0.75
C GLU A 308 -0.69 -36.60 0.07
N LYS A 309 -1.60 -35.97 0.83
CA LYS A 309 -2.60 -35.03 0.32
C LYS A 309 -1.96 -33.71 -0.09
N PHE A 310 -1.04 -33.21 0.72
CA PHE A 310 -0.28 -32.00 0.39
C PHE A 310 0.49 -32.16 -0.94
N LYS A 311 1.17 -33.29 -1.13
CA LYS A 311 1.89 -33.60 -2.38
C LYS A 311 0.96 -33.70 -3.58
N GLU A 312 -0.18 -34.38 -3.43
CA GLU A 312 -1.18 -34.53 -4.48
C GLU A 312 -1.73 -33.16 -4.94
N VAL A 313 -2.10 -32.29 -4.01
CA VAL A 313 -2.60 -30.93 -4.31
C VAL A 313 -1.49 -30.07 -4.91
N SER A 314 -0.29 -30.10 -4.34
CA SER A 314 0.87 -29.34 -4.86
C SER A 314 1.20 -29.70 -6.31
N GLU A 315 1.18 -30.99 -6.64
CA GLU A 315 1.43 -31.47 -7.99
C GLU A 315 0.32 -31.04 -8.95
N ALA A 316 -0.94 -31.15 -8.53
CA ALA A 316 -2.08 -30.76 -9.34
C ALA A 316 -2.12 -29.26 -9.63
N LEU A 317 -1.83 -28.40 -8.66
CA LEU A 317 -1.75 -26.95 -8.84
C LEU A 317 -0.69 -26.55 -9.88
N ARG A 318 0.44 -27.27 -9.91
CA ARG A 318 1.56 -26.99 -10.82
C ARG A 318 1.39 -27.57 -12.23
N LEU A 319 0.81 -28.76 -12.34
CA LEU A 319 0.81 -29.52 -13.60
C LEU A 319 -0.53 -29.50 -14.36
N SER A 320 -1.63 -29.19 -13.67
CA SER A 320 -2.96 -29.24 -14.29
C SER A 320 -3.28 -27.96 -15.06
N GLN A 321 -4.16 -28.08 -16.05
CA GLN A 321 -4.73 -26.92 -16.72
C GLN A 321 -5.86 -26.33 -15.86
N ILE A 322 -5.51 -25.36 -15.02
CA ILE A 322 -6.46 -24.57 -14.23
C ILE A 322 -6.74 -23.25 -14.98
N GLU A 323 -8.00 -22.83 -15.03
CA GLU A 323 -8.36 -21.53 -15.59
C GLU A 323 -8.10 -20.43 -14.54
N TRP A 324 -7.01 -19.70 -14.72
CA TRP A 324 -6.62 -18.58 -13.87
C TRP A 324 -7.19 -17.26 -14.38
N LYS A 325 -7.83 -16.49 -13.50
CA LYS A 325 -8.41 -15.17 -13.81
C LYS A 325 -7.68 -14.08 -13.06
N LYS A 326 -7.14 -13.10 -13.79
CA LYS A 326 -6.49 -11.93 -13.21
C LYS A 326 -7.52 -11.09 -12.43
N LYS A 327 -7.20 -10.80 -11.17
CA LYS A 327 -7.97 -9.95 -10.27
C LYS A 327 -7.41 -8.52 -10.30
N GLY A 328 -8.33 -7.56 -10.29
CA GLY A 328 -8.06 -6.12 -10.26
C GLY A 328 -9.13 -5.38 -9.46
N PRO A 329 -9.22 -4.04 -9.55
CA PRO A 329 -8.37 -3.15 -10.36
C PRO A 329 -6.95 -2.94 -9.78
N PRO A 330 -5.97 -2.45 -10.58
CA PRO A 330 -4.56 -2.32 -10.18
C PRO A 330 -4.28 -1.43 -8.97
N ASN A 331 -5.16 -0.47 -8.64
CA ASN A 331 -5.05 0.33 -7.41
C ASN A 331 -5.54 -0.40 -6.14
N LYS A 332 -5.91 -1.69 -6.25
CA LYS A 332 -6.39 -2.50 -5.12
C LYS A 332 -5.69 -3.85 -5.07
N LYS A 333 -5.51 -4.48 -6.22
CA LYS A 333 -4.95 -5.83 -6.31
C LYS A 333 -4.48 -6.16 -7.72
N CYS A 334 -3.51 -7.06 -7.80
CA CYS A 334 -3.06 -7.68 -9.03
C CYS A 334 -2.56 -9.09 -8.66
N TYR A 335 -3.38 -10.11 -8.87
CA TYR A 335 -3.01 -11.51 -8.70
C TYR A 335 -3.95 -12.37 -9.55
N GLU A 336 -3.80 -13.68 -9.51
CA GLU A 336 -4.69 -14.59 -10.22
C GLU A 336 -5.45 -15.48 -9.26
N ALA A 337 -6.73 -15.70 -9.54
CA ALA A 337 -7.57 -16.65 -8.81
C ALA A 337 -8.11 -17.70 -9.76
N ALA A 338 -8.18 -18.95 -9.31
CA ALA A 338 -8.71 -20.04 -10.09
C ALA A 338 -10.23 -19.92 -10.28
N ALA A 339 -10.74 -20.30 -11.45
CA ALA A 339 -12.15 -20.57 -11.63
C ALA A 339 -12.49 -21.93 -10.97
N LEU A 340 -13.43 -21.93 -10.02
CA LEU A 340 -13.74 -23.11 -9.20
C LEU A 340 -14.19 -24.33 -10.03
N ASP A 341 -14.86 -24.11 -11.16
CA ASP A 341 -15.31 -25.14 -12.10
C ASP A 341 -14.16 -25.76 -12.92
N SER A 342 -12.98 -25.16 -12.92
CA SER A 342 -11.78 -25.67 -13.58
C SER A 342 -10.83 -26.44 -12.64
N LEU A 343 -11.14 -26.53 -11.35
CA LEU A 343 -10.26 -27.15 -10.37
C LEU A 343 -10.14 -28.67 -10.59
N PRO A 344 -8.92 -29.24 -10.56
CA PRO A 344 -8.71 -30.68 -10.52
C PRO A 344 -9.37 -31.30 -9.27
N GLN A 345 -9.74 -32.58 -9.35
CA GLN A 345 -10.50 -33.25 -8.29
C GLN A 345 -9.87 -33.12 -6.90
N CYS A 346 -8.55 -33.29 -6.75
CA CYS A 346 -7.88 -33.18 -5.45
C CYS A 346 -7.86 -31.72 -4.92
N VAL A 347 -7.70 -30.73 -5.80
CA VAL A 347 -7.73 -29.31 -5.45
C VAL A 347 -9.15 -28.90 -5.05
N SER A 348 -10.17 -29.36 -5.78
CA SER A 348 -11.59 -29.18 -5.43
C SER A 348 -11.94 -29.85 -4.11
N ALA A 349 -11.40 -31.04 -3.83
CA ALA A 349 -11.65 -31.72 -2.56
C ALA A 349 -10.97 -31.00 -1.37
N CYS A 350 -9.78 -30.44 -1.57
CA CYS A 350 -9.14 -29.57 -0.58
C CYS A 350 -9.92 -28.26 -0.36
N TRP A 351 -10.49 -27.69 -1.43
CA TRP A 351 -11.41 -26.56 -1.35
C TRP A 351 -12.66 -26.89 -0.52
N GLU A 352 -13.28 -28.05 -0.78
CA GLU A 352 -14.45 -28.54 -0.02
C GLU A 352 -14.12 -28.83 1.45
N LEU A 353 -12.92 -29.33 1.76
CA LEU A 353 -12.45 -29.52 3.14
C LEU A 353 -12.51 -28.20 3.92
N LEU A 354 -11.88 -27.14 3.41
CA LEU A 354 -11.83 -25.85 4.10
C LEU A 354 -13.22 -25.20 4.19
N HIS A 355 -14.14 -25.54 3.29
CA HIS A 355 -15.51 -25.05 3.29
C HIS A 355 -16.51 -25.97 4.03
N SER A 356 -16.04 -27.05 4.68
CA SER A 356 -16.91 -28.08 5.29
C SER A 356 -17.40 -27.72 6.70
N GLU A 357 -18.57 -28.25 7.06
CA GLU A 357 -19.16 -28.13 8.41
C GLU A 357 -18.19 -28.63 9.49
N ALA A 358 -17.58 -29.79 9.28
CA ALA A 358 -16.57 -30.33 10.18
C ALA A 358 -15.35 -29.40 10.35
N PHE A 359 -14.92 -28.71 9.28
CA PHE A 359 -13.80 -27.78 9.37
C PHE A 359 -14.16 -26.48 10.09
N PHE A 360 -15.39 -25.98 9.94
CA PHE A 360 -15.88 -24.85 10.74
C PHE A 360 -15.84 -25.19 12.24
N LEU A 361 -16.28 -26.40 12.62
CA LEU A 361 -16.17 -26.86 14.01
C LEU A 361 -14.72 -27.00 14.49
N LEU A 362 -13.82 -27.49 13.62
CA LEU A 362 -12.39 -27.57 13.94
C LEU A 362 -11.78 -26.18 14.19
N LEU A 363 -12.12 -25.18 13.37
CA LEU A 363 -11.67 -23.81 13.56
C LEU A 363 -12.21 -23.21 14.86
N SER A 364 -13.47 -23.49 15.21
CA SER A 364 -14.00 -23.10 16.51
C SER A 364 -13.17 -23.66 17.66
N ASN A 365 -12.79 -24.94 17.60
CA ASN A 365 -11.96 -25.55 18.63
C ASN A 365 -10.53 -24.97 18.67
N PHE A 366 -9.99 -24.47 17.56
CA PHE A 366 -8.67 -23.84 17.55
C PHE A 366 -8.66 -22.39 18.02
N THR A 367 -9.80 -21.70 17.99
CA THR A 367 -9.82 -20.23 18.11
C THR A 367 -10.75 -19.70 19.19
N GLY A 368 -11.61 -20.55 19.76
CA GLY A 368 -12.68 -20.13 20.66
C GLY A 368 -13.85 -19.44 19.94
N LEU A 369 -13.71 -19.10 18.66
CA LEU A 369 -14.76 -18.40 17.89
C LEU A 369 -15.95 -19.33 17.61
N ARG A 370 -17.16 -18.75 17.57
CA ARG A 370 -18.41 -19.47 17.34
C ARG A 370 -18.74 -19.63 15.86
N LEU A 371 -17.87 -20.34 15.15
CA LEU A 371 -18.04 -20.72 13.75
C LEU A 371 -18.95 -21.96 13.56
N HIS A 372 -19.42 -22.60 14.63
CA HIS A 372 -20.33 -23.73 14.55
C HIS A 372 -21.39 -23.74 15.67
N TYR A 373 -22.58 -24.25 15.37
CA TYR A 373 -23.72 -24.24 16.32
C TYR A 373 -23.58 -25.24 17.48
N LEU A 374 -22.63 -26.18 17.40
CA LEU A 374 -22.30 -27.13 18.48
C LEU A 374 -21.35 -26.55 19.53
N CYS A 375 -20.78 -25.36 19.29
CA CYS A 375 -19.90 -24.71 20.25
C CYS A 375 -20.75 -24.12 21.40
N PRO A 376 -20.36 -24.34 22.67
CA PRO A 376 -21.03 -23.74 23.82
C PRO A 376 -21.10 -22.21 23.70
N ALA A 377 -22.16 -21.60 24.22
CA ALA A 377 -22.19 -20.15 24.39
C ALA A 377 -21.37 -19.79 25.64
N ASP A 378 -20.56 -18.73 25.58
CA ASP A 378 -19.90 -18.19 26.76
C ASP A 378 -20.95 -17.65 27.73
N ASP A 379 -21.20 -18.37 28.82
CA ASP A 379 -22.07 -17.94 29.92
C ASP A 379 -21.37 -16.89 30.83
N GLU A 380 -20.69 -15.89 30.25
CA GLU A 380 -19.98 -14.82 30.98
C GLU A 380 -20.60 -13.40 30.84
N GLU A 381 -21.92 -13.30 30.71
CA GLU A 381 -22.66 -12.08 31.09
C GLU A 381 -23.48 -12.33 32.37
N ASN A 382 -22.83 -12.57 33.52
CA ASN A 382 -23.47 -12.45 34.85
C ASN A 382 -22.41 -12.27 35.95
N GLY A 383 -21.77 -11.10 35.98
CA GLY A 383 -20.75 -10.73 36.97
C GLY A 383 -21.07 -9.54 37.87
N ASP A 384 -22.23 -8.89 37.75
CA ASP A 384 -22.62 -7.79 38.63
C ASP A 384 -23.52 -8.28 39.78
N GLU A 385 -22.88 -8.80 40.83
CA GLU A 385 -23.51 -8.96 42.14
C GLU A 385 -23.77 -7.58 42.80
N GLU A 386 -24.81 -6.86 42.37
CA GLU A 386 -25.37 -5.80 43.20
C GLU A 386 -26.24 -6.40 44.32
N LYS A 387 -25.64 -6.45 45.51
CA LYS A 387 -26.29 -6.69 46.79
C LYS A 387 -27.38 -5.65 47.05
N ASP A 388 -28.65 -6.05 46.95
CA ASP A 388 -29.72 -5.30 47.60
C ASP A 388 -30.43 -6.07 48.72
N LYS A 389 -30.23 -5.56 49.92
CA LYS A 389 -30.83 -6.01 51.17
C LYS A 389 -32.32 -5.68 51.16
N LYS A 390 -33.14 -6.72 51.31
CA LYS A 390 -34.55 -6.60 51.71
C LYS A 390 -34.67 -5.81 53.02
N GLN A 391 -35.32 -4.65 52.96
CA GLN A 391 -36.05 -4.09 54.10
C GLN A 391 -37.52 -3.92 53.70
N GLN A 392 -38.38 -4.62 54.46
CA GLN A 392 -39.81 -4.39 54.55
C GLN A 392 -40.06 -2.99 55.11
N ASP A 393 -40.96 -2.23 54.49
CA ASP A 393 -41.86 -1.37 55.26
C ASP A 393 -43.25 -1.33 54.60
N ASP A 394 -44.25 -1.37 55.46
CA ASP A 394 -45.68 -1.46 55.19
C ASP A 394 -46.28 -0.09 54.81
N GLY A 395 -47.39 -0.10 54.07
CA GLY A 395 -48.47 0.88 54.30
C GLY A 395 -48.79 1.91 53.21
N GLU A 396 -49.76 1.54 52.38
CA GLU A 396 -50.95 2.32 51.93
C GLU A 396 -50.85 3.66 51.15
N ALA A 397 -51.36 3.57 49.91
CA ALA A 397 -52.42 4.38 49.31
C ALA A 397 -52.11 5.78 48.72
N THR A 398 -52.18 5.92 47.40
CA THR A 398 -53.37 6.43 46.64
C THR A 398 -53.00 6.87 45.21
N GLY A 399 -53.83 6.48 44.22
CA GLY A 399 -54.28 7.40 43.16
C GLY A 399 -53.56 7.48 41.80
N SER A 400 -54.16 6.82 40.79
CA SER A 400 -54.28 7.23 39.37
C SER A 400 -53.00 7.26 38.50
N SER A 401 -52.89 6.66 37.32
CA SER A 401 -53.87 6.36 36.25
C SER A 401 -53.22 5.38 35.25
N ASN A 402 -54.04 4.48 34.69
CA ASN A 402 -53.68 3.46 33.71
C ASN A 402 -53.56 4.03 32.28
N GLU A 403 -52.46 3.72 31.58
CA GLU A 403 -52.46 3.30 30.17
C GLU A 403 -51.35 2.25 29.96
N PRO A 404 -51.53 1.26 29.06
CA PRO A 404 -50.78 0.01 29.09
C PRO A 404 -49.44 0.12 28.39
N SER A 405 -48.34 -0.11 29.11
CA SER A 405 -47.05 -0.41 28.50
C SER A 405 -47.14 -1.77 27.80
N SER A 406 -47.01 -1.73 26.47
CA SER A 406 -46.79 -2.91 25.64
C SER A 406 -45.52 -3.62 26.10
N ALA A 407 -45.64 -4.91 26.37
CA ALA A 407 -44.57 -5.81 26.74
C ALA A 407 -43.34 -5.66 25.82
N ASP A 408 -42.21 -5.27 26.41
CA ASP A 408 -40.89 -5.54 25.85
C ASP A 408 -40.68 -7.06 25.89
N ALA A 409 -41.01 -7.71 24.77
CA ALA A 409 -40.50 -9.03 24.49
C ALA A 409 -39.00 -8.90 24.25
N SER A 410 -38.22 -9.42 25.20
CA SER A 410 -36.82 -9.79 25.02
C SER A 410 -36.67 -10.55 23.71
N ARG A 411 -36.20 -9.87 22.65
CA ARG A 411 -35.70 -10.53 21.45
C ARG A 411 -34.39 -11.19 21.86
N GLU A 412 -34.47 -12.47 22.21
CA GLU A 412 -33.31 -13.37 22.12
C GLU A 412 -32.68 -13.13 20.74
N LYS A 413 -31.41 -12.69 20.71
CA LYS A 413 -30.67 -12.56 19.46
C LYS A 413 -30.60 -13.97 18.86
N GLU A 414 -31.28 -14.19 17.73
CA GLU A 414 -31.09 -15.41 16.95
C GLU A 414 -29.59 -15.60 16.71
N PRO A 415 -29.05 -16.83 16.89
CA PRO A 415 -27.64 -17.07 16.65
C PRO A 415 -27.31 -16.76 15.19
N SER A 416 -26.26 -15.94 14.99
CA SER A 416 -25.71 -15.67 13.65
C SER A 416 -25.38 -17.00 12.98
N THR A 417 -25.61 -17.08 11.67
CA THR A 417 -25.21 -18.26 10.89
C THR A 417 -23.78 -18.02 10.42
N PRO A 418 -22.81 -18.85 10.82
CA PRO A 418 -21.44 -18.69 10.40
C PRO A 418 -21.30 -18.81 8.88
N LEU A 419 -20.48 -17.95 8.29
CA LEU A 419 -20.25 -17.88 6.86
C LEU A 419 -18.77 -17.90 6.55
N CYS A 420 -18.42 -18.28 5.32
CA CYS A 420 -17.08 -18.05 4.79
C CYS A 420 -17.12 -17.55 3.35
N CYS A 421 -15.99 -17.02 2.90
CA CYS A 421 -15.68 -16.86 1.49
C CYS A 421 -14.22 -17.23 1.28
N GLY A 422 -13.85 -17.56 0.05
CA GLY A 422 -12.44 -17.69 -0.26
C GLY A 422 -12.16 -17.94 -1.73
N GLU A 423 -10.89 -18.14 -2.02
CA GLU A 423 -10.35 -18.38 -3.35
C GLU A 423 -9.07 -19.22 -3.31
N VAL A 424 -8.78 -19.91 -4.41
CA VAL A 424 -7.46 -20.48 -4.70
C VAL A 424 -6.69 -19.45 -5.51
N ARG A 425 -5.57 -18.97 -4.97
CA ARG A 425 -4.78 -17.88 -5.56
C ARG A 425 -3.47 -18.40 -6.13
N ARG A 426 -2.98 -17.73 -7.17
CA ARG A 426 -1.63 -17.90 -7.72
C ARG A 426 -0.89 -16.57 -7.61
N TRP A 427 0.33 -16.66 -7.08
CA TRP A 427 1.24 -15.56 -6.89
C TRP A 427 2.51 -15.77 -7.72
N SER A 428 2.86 -14.73 -8.45
CA SER A 428 4.06 -14.66 -9.30
C SER A 428 4.61 -13.23 -9.26
N HIS A 429 5.75 -13.00 -9.90
CA HIS A 429 6.30 -11.66 -10.09
C HIS A 429 5.24 -10.64 -10.59
N GLY A 430 5.19 -9.48 -9.93
CA GLY A 430 4.18 -8.44 -10.16
C GLY A 430 2.87 -8.62 -9.38
N GLY A 431 2.75 -9.69 -8.58
CA GLY A 431 1.57 -9.96 -7.74
C GLY A 431 1.54 -9.10 -6.48
N TYR A 432 0.40 -8.52 -6.12
CA TYR A 432 0.20 -7.73 -4.88
C TYR A 432 -1.28 -7.52 -4.51
N THR A 433 -1.52 -7.07 -3.27
CA THR A 433 -2.73 -6.32 -2.89
C THR A 433 -2.35 -5.02 -2.19
N LEU A 434 -3.27 -4.05 -2.17
CA LEU A 434 -3.09 -2.73 -1.57
C LEU A 434 -4.22 -2.45 -0.58
N LEU A 435 -3.90 -1.68 0.44
CA LEU A 435 -4.85 -1.09 1.36
C LEU A 435 -5.61 0.03 0.64
N HIS A 436 -6.91 0.15 0.90
CA HIS A 436 -7.70 1.25 0.39
C HIS A 436 -8.83 1.63 1.34
N ASP A 437 -9.20 2.91 1.37
CA ASP A 437 -10.14 3.46 2.35
C ASP A 437 -11.52 2.77 2.36
N GLY A 438 -11.94 2.21 1.22
CA GLY A 438 -13.19 1.44 1.14
C GLY A 438 -13.15 0.09 1.88
N GLU A 439 -11.98 -0.46 2.16
CA GLU A 439 -11.78 -1.68 2.94
C GLU A 439 -11.72 -1.34 4.43
N ALA A 440 -10.99 -0.27 4.80
CA ALA A 440 -10.99 0.28 6.15
C ALA A 440 -12.40 0.59 6.66
N ALA A 441 -13.22 1.26 5.84
CA ALA A 441 -14.61 1.57 6.20
C ALA A 441 -15.53 0.33 6.32
N ARG A 442 -15.07 -0.84 5.86
CA ARG A 442 -15.80 -2.12 5.90
C ARG A 442 -15.09 -3.18 6.74
N ALA A 443 -14.06 -2.78 7.48
CA ALA A 443 -13.36 -3.68 8.37
C ALA A 443 -14.36 -4.25 9.37
N GLU A 444 -14.31 -5.57 9.53
CA GLU A 444 -15.23 -6.37 10.30
C GLU A 444 -14.46 -7.50 10.97
N TYR A 445 -14.98 -7.98 12.09
CA TYR A 445 -14.44 -9.15 12.77
C TYR A 445 -14.47 -10.35 11.83
N ALA A 446 -13.31 -10.99 11.67
CA ALA A 446 -13.16 -12.10 10.75
C ALA A 446 -11.91 -12.93 11.08
N LEU A 447 -12.00 -14.23 10.85
CA LEU A 447 -10.87 -15.15 10.93
C LEU A 447 -10.32 -15.39 9.52
N ASP A 448 -9.10 -14.94 9.27
CA ASP A 448 -8.39 -15.21 8.03
C ASP A 448 -7.65 -16.54 8.11
N LEU A 449 -7.68 -17.28 7.00
CA LEU A 449 -6.94 -18.51 6.82
C LEU A 449 -6.12 -18.44 5.54
N VAL A 450 -4.85 -18.79 5.62
CA VAL A 450 -3.95 -18.95 4.47
C VAL A 450 -3.25 -20.29 4.54
N LEU A 451 -3.35 -21.08 3.47
CA LEU A 451 -2.65 -22.36 3.31
C LEU A 451 -1.80 -22.36 2.02
N PRO A 452 -0.48 -22.12 2.11
CA PRO A 452 0.42 -22.04 0.95
C PRO A 452 0.87 -23.41 0.39
N PHE A 453 1.13 -23.44 -0.91
CA PHE A 453 1.63 -24.57 -1.70
C PHE A 453 2.66 -24.13 -2.74
N GLY A 454 3.71 -24.92 -2.93
CA GLY A 454 4.74 -24.68 -3.95
C GLY A 454 5.69 -23.52 -3.62
N CYS A 455 5.80 -23.12 -2.35
CA CYS A 455 6.68 -22.03 -1.91
C CYS A 455 8.00 -22.53 -1.28
N ALA A 456 8.38 -23.80 -1.48
CA ALA A 456 9.69 -24.31 -1.07
C ALA A 456 10.85 -23.41 -1.55
N GLY A 457 11.62 -22.87 -0.62
CA GLY A 457 12.75 -21.98 -0.92
C GLY A 457 12.34 -20.55 -1.32
N TRP A 458 11.08 -20.17 -1.11
CA TRP A 458 10.64 -18.78 -1.19
C TRP A 458 11.31 -17.95 -0.08
N GLN A 459 11.86 -16.80 -0.44
CA GLN A 459 12.60 -15.95 0.49
C GLN A 459 11.80 -14.69 0.79
N SER A 460 11.94 -14.14 2.00
CA SER A 460 11.23 -12.92 2.42
C SER A 460 11.53 -11.73 1.51
N GLU A 461 12.74 -11.67 0.95
CA GLU A 461 13.18 -10.61 0.04
C GLU A 461 12.44 -10.62 -1.30
N PHE A 462 11.71 -11.69 -1.64
CA PHE A 462 10.91 -11.77 -2.86
C PHE A 462 9.58 -11.05 -2.74
N GLY A 463 9.12 -10.73 -1.52
CA GLY A 463 7.74 -10.29 -1.26
C GLY A 463 6.78 -11.46 -1.21
N GLY A 464 5.48 -11.22 -1.46
CA GLY A 464 4.43 -12.24 -1.43
C GLY A 464 3.97 -12.66 -0.03
N PHE A 465 4.57 -12.11 1.02
CA PHE A 465 4.08 -12.29 2.39
C PHE A 465 2.83 -11.44 2.65
N THR A 466 1.98 -11.92 3.55
CA THR A 466 0.79 -11.19 4.01
C THR A 466 1.16 -10.40 5.25
N CYS A 467 0.95 -9.09 5.23
CA CYS A 467 1.22 -8.18 6.33
C CYS A 467 -0.10 -7.65 6.88
N TYR A 468 -0.25 -7.66 8.19
CA TYR A 468 -1.35 -7.10 8.95
C TYR A 468 -0.90 -5.81 9.63
N VAL A 469 -1.70 -4.77 9.52
CA VAL A 469 -1.38 -3.43 10.02
C VAL A 469 -2.57 -2.84 10.77
N ALA A 470 -2.28 -2.00 11.76
CA ALA A 470 -3.30 -1.20 12.41
C ALA A 470 -3.80 -0.10 11.45
N ASN A 471 -5.11 0.13 11.45
CA ASN A 471 -5.75 1.15 10.65
C ASN A 471 -5.34 2.54 11.17
N GLU A 472 -5.03 3.46 10.25
CA GLU A 472 -4.57 4.82 10.57
C GLU A 472 -3.22 4.93 11.29
N GLU A 473 -2.48 3.83 11.45
CA GLU A 473 -1.15 3.80 12.07
C GLU A 473 -0.10 3.22 11.11
N ASP A 474 1.15 3.66 11.24
CA ASP A 474 2.29 3.09 10.52
C ASP A 474 2.84 1.83 11.23
N GLU A 475 2.00 1.12 11.99
CA GLU A 475 2.37 -0.03 12.82
C GLU A 475 2.06 -1.37 12.13
N GLU A 476 3.12 -2.11 11.84
CA GLU A 476 3.03 -3.51 11.42
C GLU A 476 2.77 -4.40 12.64
N LEU A 477 1.62 -5.08 12.63
CA LEU A 477 1.18 -5.96 13.72
C LEU A 477 1.75 -7.37 13.56
N LEU A 478 1.66 -7.92 12.34
CA LEU A 478 2.03 -9.30 12.03
C LEU A 478 2.42 -9.45 10.56
N THR A 479 3.42 -10.29 10.28
CA THR A 479 3.72 -10.74 8.92
C THR A 479 3.72 -12.26 8.83
N VAL A 480 2.91 -12.79 7.92
CA VAL A 480 2.78 -14.21 7.59
C VAL A 480 3.55 -14.50 6.31
N TYR A 481 4.62 -15.28 6.43
CA TYR A 481 5.44 -15.72 5.30
C TYR A 481 4.86 -16.99 4.65
N PRO A 482 4.89 -17.11 3.32
CA PRO A 482 4.49 -18.35 2.65
C PRO A 482 5.40 -19.50 3.08
N GLU A 483 4.82 -20.52 3.72
CA GLU A 483 5.50 -21.77 4.09
C GLU A 483 4.65 -22.97 3.68
N ASP A 484 5.28 -23.91 2.98
CA ASP A 484 4.59 -25.07 2.41
C ASP A 484 3.89 -25.89 3.50
N ASN A 485 2.62 -26.21 3.25
CA ASN A 485 1.79 -27.00 4.16
C ASN A 485 1.66 -26.40 5.57
N SER A 486 1.79 -25.08 5.69
CA SER A 486 1.64 -24.36 6.94
C SER A 486 0.34 -23.56 6.93
N LEU A 487 -0.62 -23.94 7.77
CA LEU A 487 -1.87 -23.21 7.91
C LEU A 487 -1.66 -22.01 8.84
N ALA A 488 -1.84 -20.80 8.33
CA ALA A 488 -1.88 -19.59 9.15
C ALA A 488 -3.33 -19.20 9.44
N LEU A 489 -3.65 -18.94 10.70
CA LEU A 489 -4.91 -18.38 11.16
C LEU A 489 -4.63 -17.03 11.81
N VAL A 490 -5.39 -15.99 11.44
CA VAL A 490 -5.25 -14.66 12.04
C VAL A 490 -6.63 -14.07 12.25
N TYR A 491 -6.97 -13.74 13.50
CA TYR A 491 -8.20 -13.04 13.81
C TYR A 491 -7.99 -11.53 13.65
N ARG A 492 -8.85 -10.90 12.85
CA ARG A 492 -8.85 -9.45 12.64
C ARG A 492 -10.06 -8.83 13.31
N ASP A 493 -9.84 -7.67 13.90
CA ASP A 493 -10.90 -6.78 14.33
C ASP A 493 -11.23 -5.71 13.27
N LYS A 494 -11.95 -4.66 13.68
CA LYS A 494 -12.37 -3.55 12.80
C LYS A 494 -11.26 -2.52 12.57
N GLU A 495 -10.15 -2.61 13.29
CA GLU A 495 -9.01 -1.71 13.18
C GLU A 495 -7.81 -2.41 12.55
N THR A 496 -7.94 -3.68 12.17
CA THR A 496 -6.87 -4.45 11.52
C THR A 496 -7.12 -4.60 10.02
N LEU A 497 -6.16 -4.16 9.22
CA LEU A 497 -6.15 -4.34 7.77
C LEU A 497 -5.02 -5.28 7.35
N LYS A 498 -5.07 -5.77 6.11
CA LYS A 498 -4.02 -6.62 5.56
C LYS A 498 -3.73 -6.37 4.10
N PHE A 499 -2.51 -6.69 3.69
CA PHE A 499 -2.14 -6.72 2.28
C PHE A 499 -1.10 -7.81 1.99
N VAL A 500 -1.00 -8.22 0.73
CA VAL A 500 0.07 -9.10 0.24
C VAL A 500 1.11 -8.24 -0.46
N LYS A 501 2.34 -8.21 0.08
CA LYS A 501 3.43 -7.38 -0.42
C LYS A 501 3.79 -7.76 -1.86
N HIS A 502 4.08 -6.76 -2.68
CA HIS A 502 4.53 -6.93 -4.06
C HIS A 502 5.63 -7.99 -4.24
N VAL A 503 5.35 -8.97 -5.10
CA VAL A 503 6.31 -10.00 -5.51
C VAL A 503 7.28 -9.43 -6.54
N ASN A 504 8.50 -9.16 -6.13
CA ASN A 504 9.50 -8.49 -6.97
C ASN A 504 10.32 -9.47 -7.83
N HIS A 505 11.15 -8.93 -8.72
CA HIS A 505 11.90 -9.66 -9.73
C HIS A 505 12.93 -10.66 -9.17
N LYS A 506 13.34 -10.55 -7.89
CA LYS A 506 14.20 -11.58 -7.27
C LYS A 506 13.54 -12.96 -7.24
N SER A 507 12.21 -13.02 -7.28
CA SER A 507 11.46 -14.28 -7.41
C SER A 507 11.68 -15.01 -8.75
N THR A 508 12.27 -14.35 -9.75
CA THR A 508 12.47 -14.91 -11.10
C THR A 508 13.92 -15.34 -11.38
N SER A 509 14.84 -15.01 -10.47
CA SER A 509 16.27 -15.26 -10.63
C SER A 509 16.71 -16.48 -9.83
N GLU A 510 17.27 -17.49 -10.50
CA GLU A 510 17.98 -18.59 -9.86
C GLU A 510 19.46 -18.24 -9.59
N PRO A 511 20.12 -18.89 -8.59
CA PRO A 511 21.54 -18.69 -8.31
C PRO A 511 22.47 -19.00 -9.50
N ASP A 512 22.00 -19.82 -10.44
CA ASP A 512 22.75 -20.24 -11.63
C ASP A 512 22.56 -19.31 -12.85
N GLY A 513 21.78 -18.24 -12.70
CA GLY A 513 21.50 -17.28 -13.76
C GLY A 513 20.45 -17.75 -14.78
N SER A 514 19.81 -18.90 -14.56
CA SER A 514 18.62 -19.29 -15.31
C SER A 514 17.40 -18.48 -14.84
N SER A 515 16.50 -18.16 -15.78
CA SER A 515 15.24 -17.50 -15.46
C SER A 515 14.15 -18.55 -15.38
N THR A 516 13.67 -18.82 -14.18
CA THR A 516 12.42 -19.52 -13.93
C THR A 516 11.57 -18.64 -13.05
N CYS A 517 10.41 -18.20 -13.56
CA CYS A 517 9.45 -17.48 -12.73
C CYS A 517 8.97 -18.44 -11.63
N ARG A 518 9.37 -18.18 -10.38
CA ARG A 518 8.84 -18.92 -9.25
C ARG A 518 7.42 -18.43 -9.03
N GLU A 519 6.52 -19.39 -8.91
CA GLU A 519 5.13 -19.17 -8.57
C GLU A 519 4.83 -19.97 -7.33
N PHE A 520 3.99 -19.44 -6.45
CA PHE A 520 3.38 -20.22 -5.39
C PHE A 520 1.87 -20.03 -5.42
N TYR A 521 1.19 -20.92 -4.73
CA TYR A 521 -0.26 -20.97 -4.67
C TYR A 521 -0.69 -20.90 -3.22
N ASP A 522 -1.90 -20.44 -2.96
CA ASP A 522 -2.51 -20.61 -1.66
C ASP A 522 -4.01 -20.82 -1.75
N PHE A 523 -4.56 -21.40 -0.70
CA PHE A 523 -5.98 -21.32 -0.40
C PHE A 523 -6.16 -20.19 0.61
N SER A 524 -6.94 -19.18 0.26
CA SER A 524 -7.24 -18.05 1.13
C SER A 524 -8.73 -18.03 1.45
N PHE A 525 -9.04 -18.22 2.73
CA PHE A 525 -10.40 -18.18 3.26
C PHE A 525 -10.55 -17.09 4.31
N VAL A 526 -11.78 -16.60 4.46
CA VAL A 526 -12.19 -15.71 5.54
C VAL A 526 -13.48 -16.26 6.13
N TYR A 527 -13.50 -16.46 7.44
CA TYR A 527 -14.64 -16.97 8.19
C TYR A 527 -15.24 -15.87 9.08
N TYR A 528 -16.55 -15.95 9.28
CA TYR A 528 -17.37 -14.97 10.00
C TYR A 528 -18.32 -15.72 10.94
N GLU A 529 -18.48 -15.24 12.16
CA GLU A 529 -19.41 -15.79 13.18
C GLU A 529 -20.90 -15.57 12.87
#